data_AF-A0AA95HDA5-F1
#
_entry.id   AF-A0AA95HDA5-F1
#
_cell.length_a   1.000
_cell.length_b   1.000
_cell.length_c   1.000
_cell.angle_alpha   90.00
_cell.angle_beta   90.00
_cell.angle_gamma   90.00
#
_symmetry.space_group_name_H-M   'P 1'
#
loop_
_entity.id
_entity.type
_entity.pdbx_description
1 polymer ?
#
loop_
_entity_poly.entity_id
_entity_poly.type
_entity_poly.pdbx_seq_one_letter_code
_entity_poly.pdbx_strand_id
1 'polypeptide(L)'
;MKALVLIGLIICFLETPVVFAEQTTVPSPTTIVKKPDWFKQPPANLPHNITTATRNNKQIILYFYQDSCPFCAKLLKHDFGNPDIANKTRQYFEVIPINMKGTKPVTDISGTVLNEADFAAEKDVLATPVLLFLDEAGTEVLRVNGYYPSPYTQVPKLM
;
A
#
# COMPACT_ATOMS: atom_id res chain seq x y z
N MET A 1 -31.74 -63.29 33.41
CA MET A 1 -30.31 -63.61 33.62
C MET A 1 -29.50 -63.00 32.48
N LYS A 2 -28.58 -62.08 32.81
CA LYS A 2 -27.41 -61.57 32.04
C LYS A 2 -27.71 -60.88 30.68
N ALA A 3 -27.69 -59.55 30.53
CA ALA A 3 -26.67 -58.50 30.75
C ALA A 3 -25.67 -58.30 29.58
N LEU A 4 -25.23 -57.03 29.45
CA LEU A 4 -24.28 -56.38 28.51
C LEU A 4 -24.86 -55.98 27.14
N VAL A 5 -25.15 -54.70 26.83
CA VAL A 5 -24.31 -53.47 26.81
C VAL A 5 -23.14 -53.60 25.83
N LEU A 6 -23.28 -52.98 24.65
CA LEU A 6 -22.18 -52.38 23.90
C LEU A 6 -22.73 -51.20 23.10
N ILE A 7 -22.55 -50.03 23.70
CA ILE A 7 -22.72 -48.71 23.11
C ILE A 7 -21.67 -48.58 22.00
N GLY A 8 -22.10 -48.78 20.75
CA GLY A 8 -21.35 -48.45 19.54
C GLY A 8 -21.71 -47.04 19.10
N LEU A 9 -21.05 -46.07 19.70
CA LEU A 9 -20.80 -44.74 19.14
C LEU A 9 -20.29 -44.89 17.69
N ILE A 10 -20.46 -43.86 16.83
CA ILE A 10 -19.78 -43.61 15.52
C ILE A 10 -20.72 -43.80 14.32
N ILE A 11 -21.10 -42.83 13.48
CA ILE A 11 -20.87 -41.39 13.34
C ILE A 11 -22.10 -40.84 12.61
N CYS A 12 -22.81 -39.87 13.18
CA CYS A 12 -23.61 -38.92 12.41
C CYS A 12 -22.62 -38.02 11.65
N PHE A 13 -22.31 -38.35 10.40
CA PHE A 13 -21.61 -37.43 9.51
C PHE A 13 -22.65 -36.38 9.09
N LEU A 14 -22.76 -35.34 9.91
CA LEU A 14 -23.38 -34.09 9.53
C LEU A 14 -22.74 -33.64 8.20
N GLU A 15 -23.57 -33.41 7.19
CA GLU A 15 -23.21 -32.59 6.04
C GLU A 15 -22.96 -31.17 6.53
N THR A 16 -21.75 -30.88 6.97
CA THR A 16 -21.29 -29.50 7.05
C THR A 16 -20.87 -29.09 5.64
N PRO A 17 -21.38 -27.96 5.12
CA PRO A 17 -20.84 -27.43 3.89
C PRO A 17 -19.35 -27.14 4.13
N VAL A 18 -18.50 -27.79 3.34
CA VAL A 18 -17.08 -27.47 3.26
C VAL A 18 -16.99 -26.03 2.77
N VAL A 19 -16.79 -25.11 3.71
CA VAL A 19 -16.43 -23.73 3.41
C VAL A 19 -15.03 -23.77 2.84
N PHE A 20 -14.91 -23.81 1.51
CA PHE A 20 -13.67 -23.49 0.83
C PHE A 20 -13.36 -22.02 1.14
N ALA A 21 -12.39 -21.78 2.03
CA ALA A 21 -11.80 -20.47 2.19
C ALA A 21 -11.20 -20.08 0.84
N GLU A 22 -11.75 -19.04 0.22
CA GLU A 22 -11.22 -18.46 -1.01
C GLU A 22 -9.81 -17.94 -0.71
N GLN A 23 -8.82 -18.68 -1.20
CA GLN A 23 -7.42 -18.42 -0.91
C GLN A 23 -7.02 -17.12 -1.58
N THR A 24 -7.08 -16.01 -0.83
CA THR A 24 -6.47 -14.76 -1.27
C THR A 24 -4.98 -15.04 -1.43
N THR A 25 -4.52 -15.18 -2.67
CA THR A 25 -3.12 -15.46 -2.98
C THR A 25 -2.29 -14.28 -2.48
N VAL A 26 -1.74 -14.38 -1.26
CA VAL A 26 -0.74 -13.45 -0.77
C VAL A 26 0.51 -13.69 -1.62
N PRO A 27 1.00 -12.69 -2.37
CA PRO A 27 2.18 -12.86 -3.19
C PRO A 27 3.36 -13.29 -2.30
N SER A 28 4.19 -14.18 -2.85
CA SER A 28 5.37 -14.74 -2.18
C SER A 28 6.25 -13.62 -1.58
N PRO A 29 6.83 -13.82 -0.38
CA PRO A 29 7.65 -12.82 0.33
C PRO A 29 8.95 -12.40 -0.38
N THR A 30 9.17 -12.83 -1.62
CA THR A 30 10.29 -12.40 -2.48
C THR A 30 9.85 -11.54 -3.68
N THR A 31 8.56 -11.21 -3.78
CA THR A 31 8.03 -10.51 -4.96
C THR A 31 8.34 -9.02 -4.90
N ILE A 32 9.25 -8.55 -5.76
CA ILE A 32 9.45 -7.12 -6.02
C ILE A 32 8.37 -6.64 -6.98
N VAL A 33 7.48 -5.77 -6.51
CA VAL A 33 6.41 -5.22 -7.34
C VAL A 33 6.91 -3.98 -8.06
N LYS A 34 6.87 -4.02 -9.40
CA LYS A 34 7.16 -2.86 -10.25
C LYS A 34 6.13 -1.76 -9.96
N LYS A 35 6.61 -0.54 -9.75
CA LYS A 35 5.75 0.64 -9.57
C LYS A 35 5.22 1.12 -10.91
N PRO A 36 4.04 1.79 -10.95
CA PRO A 36 3.53 2.37 -12.17
C PRO A 36 4.51 3.38 -12.79
N ASP A 37 4.60 3.40 -14.11
CA ASP A 37 5.56 4.26 -14.83
C ASP A 37 5.26 5.77 -14.68
N TRP A 38 4.04 6.11 -14.23
CA TRP A 38 3.63 7.49 -13.95
C TRP A 38 4.10 8.01 -12.58
N PHE A 39 4.72 7.18 -11.75
CA PHE A 39 5.36 7.63 -10.52
C PHE A 39 6.63 8.42 -10.84
N LYS A 40 7.00 9.37 -9.98
CA LYS A 40 8.30 10.03 -10.08
C LYS A 40 9.41 9.02 -9.85
N GLN A 41 10.49 9.19 -10.59
CA GLN A 41 11.69 8.37 -10.43
C GLN A 41 12.59 8.98 -9.37
N PRO A 42 13.23 8.15 -8.53
CA PRO A 42 14.24 8.62 -7.59
C PRO A 42 15.52 9.06 -8.32
N PRO A 43 16.37 9.90 -7.69
CA PRO A 43 16.24 10.42 -6.32
C PRO A 43 15.18 11.52 -6.19
N ALA A 44 14.65 11.68 -4.98
CA ALA A 44 13.63 12.69 -4.69
C ALA A 44 14.29 14.02 -4.31
N ASN A 45 13.76 15.13 -4.82
CA ASN A 45 14.13 16.48 -4.39
C ASN A 45 12.85 17.25 -4.09
N LEU A 46 12.42 17.22 -2.82
CA LEU A 46 11.09 17.69 -2.43
C LEU A 46 10.86 19.17 -2.78
N PRO A 47 11.80 20.10 -2.56
CA PRO A 47 11.61 21.51 -2.96
C PRO A 47 11.36 21.67 -4.46
N HIS A 48 12.14 20.98 -5.30
CA HIS A 48 11.95 21.00 -6.75
C HIS A 48 10.65 20.31 -7.17
N ASN A 49 10.32 19.17 -6.56
CA ASN A 49 9.13 18.41 -6.87
C ASN A 49 7.86 19.18 -6.51
N ILE A 50 7.79 19.78 -5.33
CA ILE A 50 6.66 20.64 -4.91
C ILE A 50 6.52 21.83 -5.86
N THR A 51 7.61 22.55 -6.13
CA THR A 51 7.57 23.69 -7.06
C THR A 51 7.03 23.31 -8.44
N THR A 52 7.40 22.12 -8.93
CA THR A 52 6.96 21.62 -10.24
C THR A 52 5.51 21.11 -10.20
N ALA A 53 5.11 20.42 -9.14
CA ALA A 53 3.74 19.96 -8.95
C ALA A 53 2.77 21.14 -8.83
N THR A 54 3.09 22.14 -8.00
CA THR A 54 2.29 23.35 -7.81
C THR A 54 2.10 24.12 -9.13
N ARG A 55 3.16 24.27 -9.94
CA ARG A 55 3.07 24.86 -11.30
C ARG A 55 2.12 24.11 -12.23
N ASN A 56 1.92 22.82 -11.99
CA ASN A 56 1.01 21.97 -12.75
C ASN A 56 -0.37 21.81 -12.06
N ASN A 57 -0.68 22.61 -11.03
CA ASN A 57 -1.87 22.50 -10.19
C ASN A 57 -2.03 21.13 -9.53
N LYS A 58 -0.92 20.57 -9.04
CA LYS A 58 -0.87 19.27 -8.35
C LYS A 58 -0.20 19.39 -6.98
N GLN A 59 -0.58 18.48 -6.10
CA GLN A 59 0.04 18.27 -4.79
C GLN A 59 0.94 17.03 -4.80
N ILE A 60 1.67 16.78 -3.72
CA ILE A 60 2.58 15.62 -3.62
C ILE A 60 1.97 14.53 -2.74
N ILE A 61 2.13 13.29 -3.17
CA ILE A 61 1.98 12.12 -2.30
C ILE A 61 3.35 11.46 -2.18
N LEU A 62 3.90 11.42 -0.96
CA LEU A 62 5.03 10.57 -0.65
C LEU A 62 4.51 9.16 -0.36
N TYR A 63 4.90 8.21 -1.21
CA TYR A 63 4.55 6.81 -1.06
C TYR A 63 5.73 6.05 -0.46
N PHE A 64 5.66 5.80 0.85
CA PHE A 64 6.63 4.97 1.53
C PHE A 64 6.31 3.50 1.34
N TYR A 65 7.32 2.75 0.90
CA TYR A 65 7.22 1.33 0.62
C TYR A 65 8.47 0.59 1.10
N GLN A 66 8.40 -0.74 1.11
CA GLN A 66 9.59 -1.58 1.15
C GLN A 66 9.45 -2.68 0.11
N ASP A 67 10.58 -3.20 -0.35
CA ASP A 67 10.60 -4.39 -1.19
C ASP A 67 10.01 -5.59 -0.45
N SER A 68 9.39 -6.52 -1.19
CA SER A 68 8.71 -7.69 -0.62
C SER A 68 7.57 -7.37 0.37
N CYS A 69 6.95 -6.20 0.26
CA CYS A 69 5.82 -5.81 1.09
C CYS A 69 4.48 -6.27 0.49
N PRO A 70 3.76 -7.25 1.10
CA PRO A 70 2.50 -7.76 0.54
C PRO A 70 1.39 -6.71 0.54
N PHE A 71 1.36 -5.79 1.50
CA PHE A 71 0.36 -4.71 1.54
C PHE A 71 0.66 -3.61 0.53
N CYS A 72 1.94 -3.33 0.26
CA CYS A 72 2.36 -2.44 -0.81
C CYS A 72 1.97 -3.01 -2.17
N ALA A 73 2.14 -4.34 -2.35
CA ALA A 73 1.67 -5.06 -3.53
C ALA A 73 0.15 -4.94 -3.70
N LYS A 74 -0.62 -5.07 -2.62
CA LYS A 74 -2.09 -4.89 -2.64
C LYS A 74 -2.47 -3.47 -3.05
N LEU A 75 -1.86 -2.43 -2.47
CA LEU A 75 -2.09 -1.03 -2.85
C LEU A 75 -1.83 -0.80 -4.35
N LEU A 76 -0.68 -1.26 -4.85
CA LEU A 76 -0.32 -1.08 -6.25
C LEU A 76 -1.26 -1.83 -7.20
N LYS A 77 -1.70 -3.04 -6.82
CA LYS A 77 -2.56 -3.89 -7.65
C LYS A 77 -4.01 -3.43 -7.65
N HIS A 78 -4.58 -3.15 -6.48
CA HIS A 78 -6.02 -2.94 -6.32
C HIS A 78 -6.43 -1.47 -6.40
N ASP A 79 -5.62 -0.57 -5.85
CA ASP A 79 -5.96 0.85 -5.82
C ASP A 79 -5.31 1.58 -6.99
N PHE A 80 -3.97 1.61 -7.06
CA PHE A 80 -3.28 2.24 -8.19
C PHE A 80 -3.36 1.43 -9.50
N GLY A 81 -3.84 0.19 -9.44
CA GLY A 81 -4.18 -0.62 -10.61
C GLY A 81 -5.62 -0.37 -11.11
N ASN A 82 -6.48 0.27 -10.31
CA ASN A 82 -7.80 0.70 -10.76
C ASN A 82 -7.65 1.99 -11.59
N PRO A 83 -8.12 2.02 -12.86
CA PRO A 83 -7.98 3.19 -13.74
C PRO A 83 -8.61 4.46 -13.19
N ASP A 84 -9.75 4.39 -12.50
CA ASP A 84 -10.45 5.57 -11.98
C ASP A 84 -9.65 6.24 -10.86
N ILE A 85 -9.13 5.43 -9.95
CA ILE A 85 -8.26 5.89 -8.87
C ILE A 85 -6.95 6.42 -9.46
N ALA A 86 -6.29 5.66 -10.33
CA ALA A 86 -5.03 6.06 -10.94
C ALA A 86 -5.17 7.37 -11.74
N ASN A 87 -6.23 7.54 -12.52
CA ASN A 87 -6.47 8.75 -13.29
C ASN A 87 -6.74 9.95 -12.38
N LYS A 88 -7.56 9.77 -11.34
CA LYS A 88 -7.82 10.84 -10.36
C LYS A 88 -6.55 11.21 -9.59
N THR A 89 -5.76 10.22 -9.16
CA THR A 89 -4.46 10.47 -8.53
C THR A 89 -3.54 11.26 -9.47
N ARG A 90 -3.40 10.85 -10.73
CA ARG A 90 -2.55 11.53 -11.71
C ARG A 90 -3.02 12.94 -12.07
N GLN A 91 -4.33 13.20 -11.96
CA GLN A 91 -4.90 14.52 -12.21
C GLN A 91 -4.48 15.52 -11.14
N TYR A 92 -4.53 15.13 -9.87
CA TYR A 92 -4.36 16.06 -8.74
C TYR A 92 -3.01 15.91 -8.01
N PHE A 93 -2.29 14.81 -8.21
CA PHE A 93 -1.10 14.49 -7.44
C PHE A 93 0.07 14.02 -8.31
N GLU A 94 1.28 14.32 -7.85
CA GLU A 94 2.48 13.59 -8.25
C GLU A 94 2.88 12.64 -7.11
N VAL A 95 3.06 11.36 -7.43
CA VAL A 95 3.44 10.34 -6.45
C VAL A 95 4.94 10.12 -6.50
N ILE A 96 5.61 10.28 -5.36
CA ILE A 96 7.04 10.08 -5.18
C ILE A 96 7.25 8.83 -4.32
N PRO A 97 7.79 7.74 -4.88
CA PRO A 97 8.09 6.55 -4.11
C PRO A 97 9.37 6.72 -3.28
N ILE A 98 9.30 6.38 -1.99
CA ILE A 98 10.42 6.39 -1.05
C ILE A 98 10.57 4.98 -0.47
N ASN A 99 11.69 4.31 -0.70
CA ASN A 99 11.95 3.01 -0.07
C ASN A 99 12.41 3.21 1.37
N MET A 100 11.64 2.79 2.37
CA MET A 100 12.00 2.97 3.79
C MET A 100 13.29 2.20 4.19
N LYS A 101 13.77 1.29 3.34
CA LYS A 101 15.06 0.58 3.49
C LYS A 101 16.06 0.96 2.40
N GLY A 102 15.76 1.98 1.61
CA GLY A 102 16.54 2.39 0.46
C GLY A 102 17.71 3.28 0.81
N THR A 103 18.69 3.31 -0.08
CA THR A 103 19.91 4.09 0.06
C THR A 103 19.96 5.27 -0.92
N LYS A 104 18.93 5.47 -1.74
CA LYS A 104 18.92 6.57 -2.70
C LYS A 104 18.79 7.91 -1.95
N PRO A 105 19.35 9.01 -2.49
CA PRO A 105 19.24 10.29 -1.83
C PRO A 105 17.83 10.86 -1.93
N VAL A 106 17.45 11.58 -0.88
CA VAL A 106 16.25 12.40 -0.76
C VAL A 106 16.69 13.77 -0.25
N THR A 107 16.43 14.82 -1.02
CA THR A 107 16.51 16.20 -0.51
C THR A 107 15.17 16.55 0.13
N ASP A 108 15.16 16.76 1.43
CA ASP A 108 13.97 17.09 2.21
C ASP A 108 13.50 18.53 1.96
N ILE A 109 12.43 18.95 2.64
CA ILE A 109 11.88 20.31 2.54
C ILE A 109 12.86 21.37 3.04
N SER A 110 13.70 21.06 4.03
CA SER A 110 14.72 21.98 4.56
C SER A 110 15.95 22.13 3.64
N GLY A 111 16.07 21.28 2.61
CA GLY A 111 17.24 21.22 1.74
C GLY A 111 18.34 20.27 2.23
N THR A 112 18.12 19.60 3.36
CA THR A 112 18.97 18.54 3.90
C THR A 112 18.90 17.32 3.00
N VAL A 113 20.05 16.71 2.72
CA VAL A 113 20.15 15.48 1.93
C VAL A 113 20.31 14.29 2.85
N LEU A 114 19.34 13.38 2.81
CA LEU A 114 19.34 12.11 3.54
C LEU A 114 19.27 10.96 2.55
N ASN A 115 19.52 9.73 3.00
CA ASN A 115 19.08 8.56 2.22
C ASN A 115 17.59 8.28 2.51
N GLU A 116 16.94 7.48 1.65
CA GLU A 116 15.51 7.17 1.79
C GLU A 116 15.17 6.55 3.16
N ALA A 117 16.04 5.71 3.74
CA ALA A 117 15.82 5.09 5.04
C ALA A 117 15.85 6.09 6.19
N ASP A 118 16.85 6.96 6.24
CA ASP A 118 16.97 8.01 7.25
C ASP A 118 15.83 9.03 7.12
N PHE A 119 15.46 9.40 5.89
CA PHE A 119 14.31 10.27 5.64
C PHE A 119 12.99 9.61 6.10
N ALA A 120 12.80 8.31 5.84
CA ALA A 120 11.62 7.59 6.33
C ALA A 120 11.57 7.53 7.87
N ALA A 121 12.72 7.34 8.52
CA ALA A 121 12.82 7.39 9.98
C ALA A 121 12.50 8.78 10.53
N GLU A 122 13.00 9.86 9.90
CA GLU A 122 12.70 11.24 10.27
C GLU A 122 11.19 11.56 10.16
N LYS A 123 10.48 10.92 9.22
CA LYS A 123 9.02 11.07 9.06
C LYS A 123 8.19 10.09 9.89
N ASP A 124 8.80 9.44 10.88
CA ASP A 124 8.17 8.44 11.77
C ASP A 124 7.46 7.32 11.01
N VAL A 125 8.03 6.86 9.89
CA VAL A 125 7.47 5.76 9.09
C VAL A 125 7.90 4.42 9.68
N LEU A 126 7.04 3.85 10.52
CA LEU A 126 7.30 2.59 11.24
C LEU A 126 6.83 1.34 10.49
N ALA A 127 5.93 1.50 9.52
CA ALA A 127 5.33 0.41 8.75
C ALA A 127 5.03 0.85 7.31
N THR A 128 4.73 -0.11 6.42
CA THR A 128 4.41 0.18 5.01
C THR A 128 3.18 -0.61 4.54
N PRO A 129 2.41 -0.07 3.58
CA PRO A 129 2.61 1.22 2.91
C PRO A 129 2.22 2.42 3.80
N VAL A 130 2.81 3.58 3.54
CA VAL A 130 2.34 4.88 4.10
C VAL A 130 2.21 5.88 2.95
N LEU A 131 1.11 6.64 2.94
CA LEU A 131 0.89 7.76 2.03
C LEU A 131 0.88 9.06 2.83
N LEU A 132 1.85 9.94 2.61
CA LEU A 132 1.86 11.29 3.16
C LEU A 132 1.50 12.28 2.06
N PHE A 133 0.45 13.05 2.30
CA PHE A 133 -0.01 14.08 1.40
C PHE A 133 0.57 15.41 1.86
N LEU A 134 1.26 16.09 0.94
CA LEU A 134 1.84 17.40 1.18
C LEU A 134 1.05 18.47 0.42
N ASP A 135 0.80 19.60 1.08
CA ASP A 135 0.28 20.81 0.43
C ASP A 135 1.34 21.51 -0.45
N GLU A 136 0.98 22.65 -1.03
CA GLU A 136 1.88 23.41 -1.91
C GLU A 136 3.07 24.03 -1.17
N ALA A 137 3.04 24.09 0.16
CA ALA A 137 4.14 24.54 1.01
C ALA A 137 5.04 23.38 1.50
N GLY A 138 4.66 22.13 1.21
CA GLY A 138 5.37 20.94 1.69
C GLY A 138 4.97 20.50 3.09
N THR A 139 3.87 21.02 3.63
CA THR A 139 3.32 20.64 4.93
C THR A 139 2.53 19.34 4.79
N GLU A 140 2.73 18.40 5.72
CA GLU A 140 1.89 17.20 5.79
C GLU A 140 0.46 17.58 6.22
N VAL A 141 -0.50 17.34 5.32
CA VAL A 141 -1.93 17.62 5.56
C VAL A 141 -2.75 16.38 5.81
N LEU A 142 -2.28 15.22 5.35
CA LEU A 142 -2.93 13.93 5.57
C LEU A 142 -1.89 12.81 5.56
N ARG A 143 -2.09 11.84 6.44
CA ARG A 143 -1.32 10.60 6.53
C ARG A 143 -2.26 9.41 6.53
N VAL A 144 -1.95 8.42 5.70
CA VAL A 144 -2.64 7.13 5.67
C VAL A 144 -1.62 6.05 6.00
N ASN A 145 -1.77 5.44 7.17
CA ASN A 145 -0.88 4.40 7.67
C ASN A 145 -1.43 3.01 7.35
N GLY A 146 -0.67 2.22 6.59
CA GLY A 146 -1.08 0.88 6.18
C GLY A 146 -1.99 0.88 4.95
N TYR A 147 -2.40 -0.32 4.55
CA TYR A 147 -3.28 -0.53 3.42
C TYR A 147 -4.74 -0.56 3.87
N TYR A 148 -5.54 0.36 3.32
CA TYR A 148 -6.99 0.36 3.44
C TYR A 148 -7.58 -0.05 2.10
N PRO A 149 -8.32 -1.17 2.03
CA PRO A 149 -8.96 -1.54 0.78
C PRO A 149 -9.94 -0.45 0.35
N SER A 150 -9.82 0.02 -0.89
CA SER A 150 -10.78 0.94 -1.46
C SER A 150 -12.18 0.31 -1.48
N PRO A 151 -13.25 1.02 -1.08
CA PRO A 151 -14.62 0.48 -1.16
C PRO A 151 -14.97 0.09 -2.60
N TYR A 152 -14.42 0.77 -3.61
CA TYR A 152 -14.57 0.42 -5.03
C TYR A 152 -14.01 -0.96 -5.41
N THR A 153 -13.10 -1.52 -4.61
CA THR A 153 -12.58 -2.88 -4.80
C THR A 153 -13.39 -3.94 -4.07
N GLN A 154 -14.28 -3.53 -3.15
CA GLN A 154 -15.13 -4.40 -2.34
C GLN A 154 -16.58 -4.45 -2.80
N VAL A 155 -17.07 -3.45 -3.56
CA VAL A 155 -18.37 -3.56 -4.20
C VAL A 155 -18.19 -4.56 -5.35
N PRO A 156 -18.76 -5.77 -5.28
CA PRO A 156 -18.85 -6.60 -6.48
C PRO A 156 -19.51 -5.72 -7.53
N LYS A 157 -19.00 -5.76 -8.75
CA LYS A 157 -19.51 -5.08 -9.93
C LYS A 157 -21.04 -5.24 -10.01
N LEU A 158 -21.78 -4.38 -9.30
CA LEU A 158 -23.24 -4.33 -9.25
C LEU A 158 -23.66 -3.41 -10.39
N MET A 159 -23.30 -3.84 -11.60
CA MET A 159 -23.77 -3.37 -12.90
C MET A 159 -23.72 -4.57 -13.84
#